data_AF-A0A183PM91-F1
#
_entry.id   AF-A0A183PM91-F1
#
_cell.length_a   1.000
_cell.length_b   1.000
_cell.length_c   1.000
_cell.angle_alpha   90.00
_cell.angle_beta   90.00
_cell.angle_gamma   90.00
#
_symmetry.space_group_name_H-M   'P 1'
#
loop_
_entity.id
_entity.type
_entity.pdbx_description
1 polymer ?
#
loop_
_entity_poly.entity_id
_entity_poly.type
_entity_poly.pdbx_seq_one_letter_code
_entity_poly.pdbx_strand_id
1 'polypeptide(L)'
;MSTIGTCRGIVVSTGDRTVMGRIANLASGLQIGQTPINKEINHFIHLITSVAVFLGVSFFVIAFILGYHWLEAVIFLIGIIVANVPEGLLATVTVSKKHYLFLMVGSIGSSF
;
A
#
# COMPACT_ATOMS: atom_id res chain seq x y z
N MET A 1 35.38 12.14 33.40
CA MET A 1 34.09 12.00 34.11
C MET A 1 33.87 10.53 34.36
N SER A 2 33.99 10.08 35.61
CA SER A 2 33.80 8.67 35.96
C SER A 2 32.32 8.39 36.13
N THR A 3 31.74 7.55 35.27
CA THR A 3 30.29 7.19 35.26
C THR A 3 29.89 6.25 36.40
N ILE A 4 30.76 6.04 37.39
CA ILE A 4 30.65 5.02 38.42
C ILE A 4 30.48 5.66 39.80
N GLY A 5 29.39 5.29 40.48
CA GLY A 5 29.02 5.70 41.84
C GLY A 5 27.74 4.97 42.27
N THR A 6 27.54 4.78 43.57
CA THR A 6 26.35 4.10 44.12
C THR A 6 25.29 5.12 44.52
N CYS A 7 24.03 4.87 44.16
CA CYS A 7 22.89 5.69 44.54
C CYS A 7 21.71 4.84 45.03
N ARG A 8 20.87 5.40 45.89
CA ARG A 8 19.57 4.86 46.27
C ARG A 8 18.49 5.85 45.85
N GLY A 9 17.38 5.34 45.32
CA GLY A 9 16.24 6.14 44.88
C GLY A 9 14.92 5.42 45.12
N ILE A 10 13.84 6.19 45.24
CA ILE A 10 12.48 5.67 45.39
C ILE A 10 11.83 5.59 44.00
N VAL A 11 11.17 4.47 43.70
CA VAL A 11 10.47 4.27 42.43
C VAL A 11 9.23 5.18 42.39
N VAL A 12 9.22 6.16 41.48
CA VAL A 12 8.12 7.11 41.31
C VAL A 12 7.09 6.68 40.25
N SER A 13 7.51 5.92 39.24
CA SER A 13 6.65 5.40 38.16
C SER A 13 7.24 4.10 37.60
N THR A 14 6.37 3.19 37.14
CA THR A 14 6.75 1.89 36.54
C THR A 14 5.92 1.63 35.28
N GLY A 15 6.46 0.86 34.32
CA GLY A 15 5.77 0.52 33.06
C GLY A 15 5.49 1.74 32.18
N ASP A 16 4.30 1.79 31.58
CA ASP A 16 3.88 2.84 30.63
C ASP A 16 3.76 4.23 31.25
N ARG A 17 3.67 4.32 32.59
CA ARG A 17 3.70 5.61 33.32
C ARG A 17 5.11 6.21 33.43
N THR A 18 6.15 5.45 33.08
CA THR A 18 7.52 6.00 33.00
C THR A 18 7.65 6.91 31.78
N VAL A 19 8.62 7.82 31.81
CA VAL A 19 8.91 8.69 30.66
C VAL A 19 9.23 7.85 29.43
N MET A 20 10.02 6.78 29.57
CA MET A 20 10.36 5.88 28.48
C MET A 20 9.15 5.07 27.99
N GLY A 21 8.30 4.59 28.91
CA GLY A 21 7.06 3.90 28.58
C GLY A 21 6.07 4.76 27.81
N ARG A 22 5.94 6.05 28.17
CA ARG A 22 5.12 7.01 27.41
C ARG A 22 5.68 7.25 26.01
N ILE A 23 7.01 7.35 25.85
CA ILE A 23 7.65 7.52 24.54
C ILE A 23 7.42 6.28 23.67
N ALA A 24 7.59 5.08 24.24
CA ALA A 24 7.34 3.83 23.53
C ALA A 24 5.88 3.70 23.09
N ASN A 25 4.94 4.07 23.96
CA ASN A 25 3.51 4.05 23.64
C ASN A 25 3.11 5.10 22.59
N LEU A 26 3.75 6.27 22.60
CA LEU A 26 3.58 7.28 21.55
C LEU A 26 4.15 6.79 20.20
N ALA A 27 5.28 6.09 20.24
CA ALA A 27 5.90 5.52 19.05
C ALA A 27 5.06 4.38 18.44
N SER A 28 4.41 3.56 19.26
CA SER A 28 3.54 2.45 18.81
C SER A 28 2.12 2.90 18.44
N GLY A 29 1.61 3.97 19.07
CA GLY A 29 0.29 4.54 18.79
C GLY A 29 0.21 5.35 17.50
N LEU A 30 1.34 5.60 16.83
CA LEU A 30 1.37 6.14 15.48
C LEU A 30 0.74 5.12 14.54
N GLN A 31 -0.54 5.34 14.23
CA GLN A 31 -1.20 4.57 13.18
C GLN A 31 -0.34 4.62 11.93
N ILE A 32 -0.02 3.44 11.41
CA ILE A 32 0.67 3.28 10.13
C ILE A 32 -0.31 3.82 9.08
N GLY A 33 -0.23 5.12 8.84
CA GLY A 33 -1.04 5.79 7.84
C GLY A 33 -0.77 5.15 6.48
N GLN A 34 -1.78 5.14 5.62
CA GLN A 34 -1.62 4.65 4.26
C GLN A 34 -0.41 5.35 3.62
N THR A 35 0.58 4.56 3.21
CA THR A 35 1.77 5.11 2.54
C THR A 35 1.35 5.90 1.30
N PRO A 36 2.01 7.03 0.97
CA PRO A 36 1.63 7.86 -0.17
C PRO A 36 1.54 7.07 -1.48
N ILE A 37 2.39 6.05 -1.65
CA ILE A 37 2.37 5.17 -2.83
C ILE A 37 1.13 4.28 -2.89
N ASN A 38 0.60 3.82 -1.74
CA ASN A 38 -0.64 3.04 -1.71
C ASN A 38 -1.84 3.92 -2.05
N LYS A 39 -1.81 5.20 -1.65
CA LYS A 39 -2.83 6.19 -2.00
C LYS A 39 -2.87 6.46 -3.52
N GLU A 40 -1.71 6.59 -4.16
CA GLU A 40 -1.64 6.76 -5.62
C GLU A 40 -2.14 5.51 -6.37
N ILE A 41 -1.76 4.32 -5.93
CA ILE A 41 -2.23 3.06 -6.54
C ILE A 41 -3.76 2.96 -6.44
N ASN A 42 -4.34 3.26 -5.27
CA ASN A 42 -5.79 3.23 -5.11
C ASN A 42 -6.49 4.24 -6.03
N HIS A 43 -5.92 5.44 -6.21
CA HIS A 43 -6.47 6.43 -7.13
C HIS A 43 -6.41 5.96 -8.58
N PHE A 44 -5.29 5.36 -9.00
CA PHE A 44 -5.11 4.81 -10.34
C PHE A 44 -6.09 3.66 -10.63
N ILE A 45 -6.25 2.72 -9.69
CA ILE A 45 -7.22 1.63 -9.79
C ILE A 45 -8.63 2.20 -9.91
N HIS A 46 -8.99 3.20 -9.11
CA HIS A 46 -10.33 3.80 -9.15
C HIS A 46 -10.65 4.45 -10.51
N LEU A 47 -9.67 5.10 -11.13
CA LEU A 47 -9.82 5.71 -12.45
C LEU A 47 -10.07 4.64 -13.51
N ILE A 48 -9.25 3.59 -13.51
CA ILE A 48 -9.38 2.43 -14.40
C ILE A 48 -10.76 1.76 -14.23
N THR A 49 -11.15 1.45 -12.99
CA THR A 49 -12.43 0.81 -12.71
C THR A 49 -13.60 1.70 -13.15
N SER A 50 -13.52 3.02 -12.99
CA SER A 50 -14.56 3.94 -13.44
C SER A 50 -14.76 3.91 -14.96
N VAL A 51 -13.67 3.86 -15.74
CA VAL A 51 -13.72 3.77 -17.20
C VAL A 51 -14.25 2.41 -17.65
N ALA A 52 -13.80 1.33 -17.01
CA ALA A 52 -14.27 -0.03 -17.27
C ALA A 52 -15.79 -0.16 -17.06
N VAL A 53 -16.31 0.37 -15.96
CA VAL A 53 -17.76 0.37 -15.66
C VAL A 53 -18.52 1.22 -16.67
N PHE A 54 -18.00 2.41 -17.03
CA PHE A 54 -18.65 3.28 -18.00
C PHE A 54 -18.79 2.63 -19.38
N LEU A 55 -17.73 1.97 -19.85
CA LEU A 55 -17.74 1.18 -21.08
C LEU A 55 -18.71 0.00 -20.96
N GLY A 56 -18.65 -0.77 -19.88
CA GLY A 56 -19.55 -1.90 -19.64
C GLY A 56 -21.03 -1.51 -19.67
N VAL A 57 -21.40 -0.39 -19.05
CA VAL A 57 -22.77 0.14 -19.06
C VAL A 57 -23.17 0.61 -20.46
N SER A 58 -22.30 1.33 -21.19
CA SER A 58 -22.59 1.75 -22.57
C SER A 58 -22.86 0.55 -23.48
N PHE A 59 -22.02 -0.48 -23.42
CA PHE A 59 -22.20 -1.70 -24.21
C PHE A 59 -23.43 -2.51 -23.78
N PHE A 60 -23.77 -2.51 -22.49
CA PHE A 60 -24.99 -3.15 -21.99
C PHE A 60 -26.24 -2.50 -22.58
N VAL A 61 -26.29 -1.16 -22.64
CA VAL A 61 -27.41 -0.41 -23.25
C VAL A 61 -27.50 -0.71 -24.75
N ILE A 62 -26.37 -0.74 -25.45
CA ILE A 62 -26.29 -1.07 -26.88
C ILE A 62 -26.77 -2.51 -27.15
N ALA A 63 -26.33 -3.48 -26.36
CA ALA A 63 -26.75 -4.87 -26.47
C ALA A 63 -28.26 -5.05 -26.23
N PHE A 64 -28.83 -4.31 -25.28
CA PHE A 64 -30.26 -4.32 -25.01
C PHE A 64 -31.09 -3.79 -26.18
N ILE A 65 -30.59 -2.74 -26.87
CA ILE A 65 -31.27 -2.15 -28.04
C ILE A 65 -31.16 -3.04 -29.28
N LEU A 66 -30.02 -3.71 -29.48
CA LEU A 66 -29.78 -4.58 -30.63
C LEU A 66 -30.31 -6.03 -30.44
N GLY A 67 -30.73 -6.41 -29.23
CA GLY A 67 -31.24 -7.76 -28.94
C GLY A 67 -30.15 -8.85 -28.95
N TYR A 68 -28.88 -8.49 -28.81
CA TYR A 68 -27.77 -9.44 -28.83
C TYR A 68 -27.75 -10.35 -27.59
N HIS A 69 -27.25 -11.57 -27.78
CA HIS A 69 -27.19 -12.62 -26.78
C HIS A 69 -26.25 -12.26 -25.62
N TRP A 70 -26.63 -12.60 -24.40
CA TRP A 70 -25.87 -12.44 -23.14
C TRP A 70 -24.39 -12.87 -23.22
N LEU A 71 -24.04 -13.76 -24.16
CA LEU A 71 -22.67 -14.20 -24.41
C LEU A 71 -21.72 -13.06 -24.82
N GLU A 72 -22.14 -12.14 -25.69
CA GLU A 72 -21.27 -11.05 -26.14
C GLU A 72 -20.98 -10.07 -25.00
N ALA A 73 -21.99 -9.77 -24.18
CA ALA A 73 -21.82 -8.94 -22.99
C ALA A 73 -20.79 -9.56 -22.02
N VAL A 74 -20.79 -10.89 -21.85
CA VAL A 74 -19.82 -11.59 -21.01
C VAL A 74 -18.41 -11.55 -21.61
N ILE A 75 -18.26 -11.74 -22.93
CA ILE A 75 -16.95 -11.67 -23.60
C ILE A 75 -16.36 -10.25 -23.51
N PHE A 76 -17.17 -9.21 -23.71
CA PHE A 76 -16.75 -7.83 -23.53
C PHE A 76 -16.39 -7.50 -22.08
N LEU A 77 -17.17 -7.97 -21.11
CA LEU A 77 -16.88 -7.79 -19.68
C LEU A 77 -15.53 -8.41 -19.31
N ILE A 78 -15.27 -9.65 -19.74
CA ILE A 78 -13.99 -10.32 -19.52
C ILE A 78 -12.86 -9.56 -20.21
N GLY A 79 -13.06 -9.09 -21.45
CA GLY A 79 -12.07 -8.30 -22.18
C GLY A 79 -11.72 -6.98 -21.49
N ILE A 80 -12.71 -6.25 -20.98
CA ILE A 80 -12.50 -5.00 -20.24
C ILE A 80 -11.80 -5.27 -18.91
N ILE A 81 -12.19 -6.31 -18.17
CA ILE A 81 -11.54 -6.69 -16.91
C ILE A 81 -10.08 -7.05 -17.17
N VAL A 82 -9.80 -8.00 -18.06
CA VAL A 82 -8.42 -8.44 -18.38
C VAL A 82 -7.57 -7.28 -18.88
N ALA A 83 -8.10 -6.40 -19.74
CA ALA A 83 -7.37 -5.23 -20.22
C ALA A 83 -7.07 -4.20 -19.12
N ASN A 84 -7.89 -4.15 -18.07
CA ASN A 84 -7.75 -3.22 -16.96
C ASN A 84 -7.11 -3.83 -15.72
N VAL A 85 -6.94 -5.15 -15.62
CA VAL A 85 -6.15 -5.76 -14.56
C VAL A 85 -4.73 -5.22 -14.73
N PRO A 86 -4.22 -4.45 -13.76
CA PRO A 86 -2.86 -3.93 -13.84
C PRO A 86 -1.91 -5.03 -13.35
N GLU A 87 -1.90 -6.17 -14.07
CA GLU A 87 -1.03 -7.34 -13.86
C GLU A 87 0.44 -6.91 -13.75
N GLY A 88 0.82 -5.89 -14.53
CA GLY A 88 2.15 -5.30 -14.48
C GLY A 88 2.41 -4.44 -13.24
N LEU A 89 1.43 -3.71 -12.71
CA LEU A 89 1.67 -2.64 -11.74
C LEU A 89 2.08 -3.21 -10.37
N LEU A 90 1.44 -4.28 -9.91
CA LEU A 90 1.84 -4.97 -8.67
C LEU A 90 3.26 -5.56 -8.77
N ALA A 91 3.61 -6.09 -9.94
CA ALA A 91 4.96 -6.62 -10.21
C ALA A 91 6.01 -5.50 -10.22
N THR A 92 5.73 -4.37 -10.90
CA THR A 92 6.66 -3.23 -10.97
C THR A 92 6.91 -2.61 -9.60
N VAL A 93 5.88 -2.45 -8.76
CA VAL A 93 6.03 -1.88 -7.41
C VAL A 93 6.88 -2.79 -6.51
N THR A 94 6.70 -4.12 -6.64
CA THR A 94 7.50 -5.10 -5.89
C THR A 94 8.95 -5.12 -6.35
N VAL A 95 9.19 -5.08 -7.67
CA VAL A 95 10.54 -5.01 -8.25
C VAL A 95 11.25 -3.72 -7.87
N SER A 96 10.54 -2.58 -7.92
CA SER A 96 11.09 -1.28 -7.54
C SER A 96 11.53 -1.30 -6.06
N LYS A 97 10.66 -1.76 -5.15
CA LYS A 97 11.03 -1.91 -3.73
C LYS A 97 12.23 -2.84 -3.51
N LYS A 98 12.29 -3.97 -4.23
CA LYS A 98 13.45 -4.87 -4.19
C LYS A 98 14.73 -4.19 -4.67
N HIS A 99 14.66 -3.43 -5.75
CA HIS A 99 15.81 -2.74 -6.32
C HIS A 99 16.34 -1.63 -5.39
N TYR A 100 15.45 -0.84 -4.78
CA TYR A 100 15.84 0.15 -3.76
C TYR A 100 16.51 -0.49 -2.54
N LEU A 101 15.96 -1.61 -2.04
CA LEU A 101 16.58 -2.36 -0.94
C LEU A 101 17.97 -2.87 -1.34
N PHE A 102 18.12 -3.37 -2.56
CA PHE A 102 19.40 -3.85 -3.08
C PHE A 102 20.44 -2.73 -3.20
N LEU A 103 20.07 -1.55 -3.71
CA LEU A 103 20.96 -0.38 -3.76
C LEU A 103 21.38 0.06 -2.36
N MET A 104 20.46 0.07 -1.39
CA MET A 104 20.75 0.45 -0.02
C MET A 104 21.71 -0.54 0.66
N VAL A 105 21.50 -1.85 0.49
CA VAL A 105 22.41 -2.89 1.02
C VAL A 105 23.75 -2.89 0.28
N GLY A 106 23.74 -2.71 -1.05
CA GLY A 106 24.95 -2.61 -1.86
C GLY A 106 25.82 -1.42 -1.50
N SER A 107 25.21 -0.27 -1.19
CA SER A 107 25.92 0.93 -0.71
C SER A 107 26.55 0.74 0.68
N ILE A 108 25.95 -0.09 1.54
CA ILE A 108 26.52 -0.42 2.86
C ILE A 108 27.70 -1.38 2.71
N GLY A 109 27.66 -2.28 1.72
CA GLY A 109 28.76 -3.20 1.41
C GLY A 109 29.97 -2.55 0.74
N SER A 110 29.82 -1.39 0.09
CA SER A 110 30.95 -0.62 -0.50
C SER A 110 31.60 0.37 0.46
N SER A 111 31.07 0.54 1.67
CA SER A 111 31.65 1.39 2.73
C SER A 111 32.40 0.60 3.79
N PHE A 112 32.63 -0.70 3.58
CA PHE A 112 33.49 -1.57 4.38
C PHE A 112 34.60 -2.17 3.53
#